data_AF-E3CF92-F1
#
_entry.id   AF-E3CF92-F1
#
_cell.length_a   1.000
_cell.length_b   1.000
_cell.length_c   1.000
_cell.angle_alpha   90.00
_cell.angle_beta   90.00
_cell.angle_gamma   90.00
#
_symmetry.space_group_name_H-M   'P 1'
#
loop_
_entity.id
_entity.type
_entity.pdbx_description
1 polymer ?
#
loop_
_entity_poly.entity_id
_entity_poly.type
_entity_poly.pdbx_seq_one_letter_code
_entity_poly.pdbx_strand_id
1 'polypeptide(L)'
;MIQNIVTSIILYSGTAVDLLIILMLFFAKRKSRKDIINIYLGQFLGSVSLIFLSLLFAFVLNYIPSKEILGLLGLIPIFLGLKVLLLGDSDGEAIAKDGLRKDNKNLIFLVAMITFASCGADNIGVFVPYFTTLNLANLIVTLLTFLVMIYLLVFSAQKLAQVPSVGETLEKYSRWFIAVVYLGLGMYILIENNSFDMLWAVLG
;
A
#
# COMPACT_ATOMS: atom_id res chain seq x y z
N MET A 1 1.00 -10.75 -19.02
CA MET A 1 1.17 -11.34 -17.66
C MET A 1 2.41 -10.79 -16.94
N ILE A 2 3.61 -10.85 -17.54
CA ILE A 2 4.84 -10.32 -16.90
C ILE A 2 4.71 -8.84 -16.53
N GLN A 3 4.18 -8.00 -17.45
CA GLN A 3 3.94 -6.58 -17.18
C GLN A 3 3.11 -6.36 -15.91
N ASN A 4 2.01 -7.10 -15.73
CA ASN A 4 1.14 -6.96 -14.56
C ASN A 4 1.84 -7.37 -13.26
N ILE A 5 2.69 -8.40 -13.31
CA ILE A 5 3.49 -8.79 -12.14
C ILE A 5 4.42 -7.63 -11.76
N VAL A 6 5.11 -7.03 -12.73
CA VAL A 6 6.00 -5.89 -12.49
C VAL A 6 5.23 -4.68 -11.96
N THR A 7 4.11 -4.32 -12.60
CA THR A 7 3.25 -3.22 -12.13
C THR A 7 2.76 -3.46 -10.71
N SER A 8 2.30 -4.67 -10.40
CA SER A 8 1.81 -5.03 -9.06
C SER A 8 2.93 -5.04 -8.01
N ILE A 9 4.16 -5.45 -8.36
CA ILE A 9 5.32 -5.34 -7.47
C ILE A 9 5.63 -3.87 -7.18
N ILE A 10 5.72 -3.03 -8.20
CA ILE A 10 6.03 -1.60 -8.06
C ILE A 10 4.96 -0.91 -7.22
N LEU A 11 3.69 -1.17 -7.52
CA LEU A 11 2.54 -0.60 -6.84
C LEU A 11 2.50 -1.01 -5.36
N TYR A 12 2.60 -2.31 -5.07
CA TYR A 12 2.62 -2.79 -3.69
C TYR A 12 3.82 -2.24 -2.93
N SER A 13 4.99 -2.16 -3.58
CA SER A 13 6.18 -1.57 -2.97
C SER A 13 5.92 -0.12 -2.59
N GLY A 14 5.31 0.68 -3.48
CA GLY A 14 4.94 2.07 -3.23
C GLY A 14 4.06 2.24 -1.98
N THR A 15 3.04 1.38 -1.81
CA THR A 15 2.13 1.48 -0.65
C THR A 15 2.64 0.81 0.63
N ALA A 16 3.76 0.08 0.55
CA ALA A 16 4.31 -0.70 1.66
C ALA A 16 5.65 -0.19 2.20
N VAL A 17 6.25 0.86 1.62
CA VAL A 17 7.54 1.38 2.10
C VAL A 17 7.43 1.87 3.55
N ASP A 18 6.35 2.55 3.93
CA ASP A 18 6.20 3.03 5.31
C ASP A 18 5.94 1.87 6.28
N LEU A 19 5.26 0.81 5.82
CA LEU A 19 5.10 -0.44 6.57
C LEU A 19 6.45 -1.12 6.83
N LEU A 20 7.41 -1.03 5.89
CA LEU A 20 8.75 -1.55 6.10
C LEU A 20 9.41 -0.89 7.31
N ILE A 21 9.33 0.44 7.41
CA ILE A 21 9.87 1.22 8.54
C ILE A 21 9.18 0.83 9.86
N ILE A 22 7.84 0.78 9.86
CA ILE A 22 7.05 0.38 11.03
C ILE A 22 7.42 -1.03 11.50
N LEU A 23 7.49 -2.01 10.59
CA LEU A 23 7.83 -3.39 10.92
C LEU A 23 9.26 -3.52 11.43
N MET A 24 10.20 -2.72 10.89
CA MET A 24 11.56 -2.67 11.43
C MET A 24 11.56 -2.22 12.90
N LEU A 25 10.75 -1.24 13.30
CA LEU A 25 10.62 -0.82 14.70
C LEU A 25 10.07 -1.96 15.59
N PHE A 26 9.08 -2.72 15.09
CA PHE A 26 8.56 -3.89 15.79
C PHE A 26 9.64 -4.96 16.00
N PHE A 27 10.38 -5.31 14.96
CA PHE A 27 11.47 -6.30 15.04
C PHE A 27 12.69 -5.78 15.81
N ALA A 28 12.91 -4.47 15.89
CA ALA A 28 13.93 -3.87 16.74
C ALA A 28 13.59 -4.06 18.22
N LYS A 29 12.32 -3.90 18.60
CA LYS A 29 11.85 -3.99 19.99
C LYS A 29 11.53 -5.40 20.46
N ARG A 30 10.95 -6.25 19.61
CA ARG A 30 10.45 -7.59 19.97
C ARG A 30 11.30 -8.67 19.31
N LYS A 31 12.12 -9.36 20.11
CA LYS A 31 13.11 -10.35 19.62
C LYS A 31 12.72 -11.81 19.84
N SER A 32 11.68 -12.10 20.62
CA SER A 32 11.31 -13.47 20.93
C SER A 32 10.75 -14.18 19.68
N ARG A 33 10.97 -15.50 19.58
CA ARG A 33 10.44 -16.31 18.45
C ARG A 33 8.92 -16.19 18.33
N LYS A 34 8.21 -16.13 19.47
CA LYS A 34 6.76 -15.95 19.51
C LYS A 34 6.36 -14.59 18.95
N ASP A 35 7.05 -13.53 19.33
CA ASP A 35 6.75 -12.19 18.83
C ASP A 35 7.01 -12.06 17.34
N ILE A 36 8.09 -12.66 16.84
CA ILE A 36 8.40 -12.70 15.41
C ILE A 36 7.22 -13.32 14.65
N ILE A 37 6.75 -14.50 15.07
CA ILE A 37 5.59 -15.16 14.43
C ILE A 37 4.35 -14.26 14.51
N ASN A 38 4.11 -13.63 15.66
CA ASN A 38 2.96 -12.75 15.83
C ASN A 38 3.02 -11.51 14.92
N ILE A 39 4.20 -10.94 14.67
CA ILE A 39 4.37 -9.83 13.73
C ILE A 39 4.05 -10.28 12.30
N TYR A 40 4.52 -11.45 11.87
CA TYR A 40 4.16 -12.01 10.56
C TYR A 40 2.65 -12.20 10.43
N LEU A 41 2.01 -12.84 11.42
CA LEU A 41 0.56 -13.07 11.41
C LEU A 41 -0.22 -11.77 11.42
N GLY A 42 0.19 -10.78 12.21
CA GLY A 42 -0.45 -9.48 12.28
C GLY A 42 -0.35 -8.71 10.96
N GLN A 43 0.82 -8.71 10.32
CA GLN A 43 0.99 -8.05 9.03
C GLN A 43 0.20 -8.74 7.92
N PHE A 44 0.17 -10.08 7.89
CA PHE A 44 -0.67 -10.82 6.96
C PHE A 44 -2.15 -10.51 7.17
N LEU A 45 -2.62 -10.54 8.42
CA LEU A 45 -4.00 -10.20 8.76
C LEU A 45 -4.35 -8.79 8.29
N GLY A 46 -3.56 -7.77 8.67
CA GLY A 46 -3.80 -6.39 8.29
C GLY A 46 -3.78 -6.17 6.77
N SER A 47 -2.76 -6.68 6.08
CA SER A 47 -2.61 -6.49 4.63
C SER A 47 -3.70 -7.22 3.85
N VAL A 48 -4.02 -8.46 4.21
CA VAL A 48 -5.09 -9.23 3.54
C VAL A 48 -6.45 -8.58 3.78
N SER A 49 -6.72 -8.05 4.97
CA SER A 49 -7.94 -7.30 5.24
C SER A 49 -8.05 -6.04 4.39
N LEU A 50 -6.96 -5.28 4.19
CA LEU A 50 -6.94 -4.11 3.32
C LEU A 50 -7.16 -4.47 1.85
N ILE A 51 -6.52 -5.54 1.37
CA ILE A 51 -6.71 -6.06 0.02
C ILE A 51 -8.17 -6.49 -0.18
N PHE A 52 -8.73 -7.23 0.77
CA PHE A 52 -10.12 -7.67 0.73
C PHE A 52 -11.09 -6.49 0.70
N LEU A 53 -10.88 -5.49 1.55
CA LEU A 53 -11.71 -4.28 1.56
C LEU A 53 -11.60 -3.51 0.24
N SER A 54 -10.40 -3.43 -0.34
CA SER A 54 -10.18 -2.82 -1.65
C SER A 54 -10.89 -3.60 -2.77
N LEU A 55 -10.89 -4.94 -2.71
CA LEU A 55 -11.66 -5.77 -3.64
C LEU A 55 -13.17 -5.52 -3.52
N LEU A 56 -13.70 -5.37 -2.30
CA LEU A 56 -15.11 -5.05 -2.10
C LEU A 56 -15.49 -3.71 -2.75
N PHE A 57 -14.69 -2.66 -2.54
CA PHE A 57 -14.93 -1.37 -3.19
C PHE A 57 -14.82 -1.45 -4.71
N ALA A 58 -13.77 -2.11 -5.23
CA ALA A 58 -13.61 -2.29 -6.67
C ALA A 58 -14.77 -3.10 -7.28
N PHE A 59 -15.28 -4.10 -6.58
CA PHE A 59 -16.44 -4.88 -7.01
C PHE A 59 -17.71 -4.01 -7.09
N VAL A 60 -17.97 -3.17 -6.07
CA VAL A 60 -19.10 -2.23 -6.08
C VAL A 60 -18.97 -1.20 -7.21
N LEU A 61 -17.77 -0.68 -7.45
CA LEU A 61 -17.53 0.32 -8.50
C LEU A 61 -17.65 -0.25 -9.90
N ASN A 62 -17.38 -1.54 -10.12
CA ASN A 62 -17.56 -2.19 -11.42
C ASN A 62 -19.01 -2.23 -11.91
N TYR A 63 -20.01 -1.91 -11.07
CA TYR A 63 -21.39 -1.72 -11.52
C TYR A 63 -21.60 -0.38 -12.25
N ILE A 64 -20.63 0.53 -12.22
CA ILE A 64 -20.66 1.78 -12.99
C ILE A 64 -20.35 1.46 -14.46
N PRO A 65 -21.27 1.71 -15.40
CA PRO A 65 -21.13 1.25 -16.79
C PRO A 65 -20.11 2.05 -17.63
N SER A 66 -19.68 3.23 -17.18
CA SER A 66 -18.69 4.06 -17.91
C SER A 66 -17.28 3.82 -17.40
N LYS A 67 -16.42 3.34 -18.29
CA LYS A 67 -14.99 3.18 -18.04
C LYS A 67 -14.30 4.52 -17.86
N GLU A 68 -14.75 5.57 -18.56
CA GLU A 68 -14.16 6.91 -18.43
C GLU A 68 -14.33 7.45 -17.00
N ILE A 69 -15.49 7.22 -16.38
CA ILE A 69 -15.77 7.59 -14.99
C ILE A 69 -14.88 6.78 -14.02
N LEU A 70 -14.68 5.49 -14.28
CA LEU A 70 -13.79 4.66 -13.46
C LEU A 70 -12.32 5.13 -13.54
N GLY A 71 -11.88 5.62 -14.69
CA GLY A 71 -10.52 6.14 -14.83
C GLY A 71 -10.27 7.43 -14.03
N LEU A 72 -11.31 8.19 -13.67
CA LEU A 72 -11.18 9.35 -12.76
C LEU A 72 -10.70 8.94 -11.36
N LEU A 73 -10.83 7.66 -10.99
CA LEU A 73 -10.21 7.13 -9.77
C LEU A 73 -8.68 7.27 -9.77
N GLY A 74 -8.05 7.39 -10.94
CA GLY A 74 -6.63 7.71 -11.08
C GLY A 74 -6.23 9.07 -10.47
N LEU A 75 -7.19 9.98 -10.27
CA LEU A 75 -6.96 11.23 -9.54
C LEU A 75 -6.67 10.99 -8.05
N ILE A 76 -7.13 9.88 -7.47
CA ILE A 76 -6.88 9.53 -6.06
C ILE A 76 -5.38 9.25 -5.83
N PRO A 77 -4.71 8.33 -6.56
CA PRO A 77 -3.27 8.19 -6.48
C PRO A 77 -2.50 9.47 -6.79
N ILE A 78 -2.92 10.27 -7.77
CA ILE A 78 -2.26 11.56 -8.07
C ILE A 78 -2.29 12.48 -6.86
N PHE A 79 -3.47 12.64 -6.25
CA PHE A 79 -3.63 13.45 -5.04
C PHE A 79 -2.76 12.94 -3.89
N LEU A 80 -2.74 11.62 -3.66
CA LEU A 80 -1.89 11.02 -2.63
C LEU A 80 -0.40 11.26 -2.90
N GLY A 81 0.05 11.10 -4.15
CA GLY A 81 1.44 11.35 -4.54
C GLY A 81 1.85 12.82 -4.33
N LEU A 82 0.98 13.77 -4.67
CA LEU A 82 1.20 15.20 -4.40
C LEU A 82 1.19 15.51 -2.91
N LYS A 83 0.26 14.93 -2.14
CA LYS A 83 0.18 15.08 -0.69
C LYS A 83 1.50 14.65 -0.03
N VAL A 84 2.04 13.50 -0.42
CA VAL A 84 3.31 12.97 0.10
C VAL A 84 4.49 13.91 -0.23
N LEU A 85 4.54 14.50 -1.42
CA LEU A 85 5.59 15.47 -1.79
C LEU A 85 5.53 16.76 -0.96
N LEU A 86 4.33 17.31 -0.77
CA LEU A 86 4.13 18.63 -0.16
C LEU A 86 4.11 18.60 1.37
N LEU A 87 3.45 17.59 1.96
CA LEU A 87 3.21 17.52 3.40
C LEU A 87 4.10 16.48 4.10
N GLY A 88 4.72 15.58 3.33
CA GLY A 88 5.39 14.40 3.89
C GLY A 88 4.41 13.38 4.46
N ASP A 89 4.94 12.29 4.98
CA ASP A 89 4.16 11.23 5.62
C ASP A 89 4.88 10.70 6.86
N SER A 90 4.55 11.26 8.03
CA SER A 90 5.16 10.89 9.32
C SER A 90 4.15 10.32 10.31
N ASP A 91 2.86 10.26 9.95
CA ASP A 91 1.78 9.93 10.88
C ASP A 91 1.83 8.45 11.28
N GLY A 92 2.14 7.57 10.33
CA GLY A 92 2.22 6.13 10.56
C GLY A 92 3.30 5.72 11.58
N GLU A 93 4.47 6.35 11.54
CA GLU A 93 5.56 6.04 12.47
C GLU A 93 5.23 6.48 13.90
N ALA A 94 4.59 7.65 14.06
CA ALA A 94 4.14 8.13 15.37
C ALA A 94 3.11 7.18 16.00
N ILE A 95 2.14 6.71 15.22
CA ILE A 95 1.14 5.72 15.64
C ILE A 95 1.83 4.41 16.07
N ALA A 96 2.80 3.94 15.30
CA ALA A 96 3.55 2.74 15.63
C ALA A 96 4.35 2.88 16.92
N LYS A 97 5.03 4.01 17.12
CA LYS A 97 5.78 4.31 18.36
C LYS A 97 4.85 4.33 19.58
N ASP A 98 3.66 4.92 19.49
CA ASP A 98 2.66 4.88 20.57
C ASP A 98 2.16 3.45 20.84
N GLY A 99 1.83 2.71 19.78
CA GLY A 99 1.40 1.32 19.88
C GLY A 99 2.44 0.41 20.53
N LEU A 100 3.73 0.64 20.26
CA LEU A 100 4.84 -0.08 20.89
C LEU A 100 5.01 0.25 22.37
N ARG A 101 4.61 1.44 22.85
CA ARG A 101 4.68 1.81 24.28
C ARG A 101 3.64 1.06 25.12
N LYS A 102 2.51 0.70 24.53
CA LYS A 102 1.46 -0.09 25.17
C LYS A 102 1.87 -1.56 25.18
N ASP A 103 1.92 -2.18 26.36
CA ASP A 103 2.19 -3.62 26.45
C ASP A 103 0.91 -4.40 26.10
N ASN A 104 0.64 -4.51 24.81
CA ASN A 104 -0.54 -5.21 24.30
C ASN A 104 -0.33 -6.71 24.34
N LYS A 105 -1.20 -7.42 25.07
CA LYS A 105 -1.19 -8.89 25.15
C LYS A 105 -1.42 -9.58 23.80
N ASN A 106 -2.05 -8.91 22.84
CA ASN A 106 -2.30 -9.44 21.49
C ASN A 106 -1.51 -8.65 20.44
N LEU A 107 -0.24 -9.07 20.24
CA LEU A 107 0.66 -8.44 19.27
C LEU A 107 0.18 -8.60 17.82
N ILE A 108 -0.50 -9.70 17.49
CA ILE A 108 -1.07 -9.93 16.14
C ILE A 108 -2.05 -8.82 15.81
N PHE A 109 -3.02 -8.57 16.71
CA PHE A 109 -4.03 -7.54 16.51
C PHE A 109 -3.42 -6.13 16.50
N LEU A 110 -2.44 -5.86 17.37
CA LEU A 110 -1.73 -4.58 17.39
C LEU A 110 -1.08 -4.28 16.03
N VAL A 111 -0.32 -5.23 15.48
CA VAL A 111 0.34 -5.05 14.19
C VAL A 111 -0.70 -4.86 13.08
N ALA A 112 -1.73 -5.70 13.03
CA ALA A 112 -2.79 -5.56 12.02
C ALA A 112 -3.50 -4.20 12.07
N MET A 113 -3.81 -3.71 13.28
CA MET A 113 -4.42 -2.40 13.48
C MET A 113 -3.50 -1.26 13.07
N ILE A 114 -2.20 -1.34 13.35
CA ILE A 114 -1.23 -0.33 12.91
C ILE A 114 -1.09 -0.35 11.39
N THR A 115 -1.06 -1.52 10.75
CA THR A 115 -1.09 -1.64 9.29
C THR A 115 -2.30 -0.91 8.71
N PHE A 116 -3.47 -1.11 9.31
CA PHE A 116 -4.71 -0.47 8.87
C PHE A 116 -4.71 1.04 9.12
N ALA A 117 -4.31 1.48 10.31
CA ALA A 117 -4.32 2.88 10.71
C ALA A 117 -3.28 3.71 9.97
N SER A 118 -2.12 3.13 9.66
CA SER A 118 -0.99 3.85 9.08
C SER A 118 -1.06 3.89 7.56
N CYS A 119 -1.50 2.81 6.91
CA CYS A 119 -1.39 2.67 5.46
C CYS A 119 -2.72 2.26 4.80
N GLY A 120 -3.82 2.24 5.54
CA GLY A 120 -5.12 1.83 5.02
C GLY A 120 -5.64 2.78 3.94
N ALA A 121 -5.49 4.09 4.16
CA ALA A 121 -5.90 5.11 3.19
C ALA A 121 -5.16 4.96 1.87
N ASP A 122 -3.83 4.77 1.89
CA ASP A 122 -3.03 4.66 0.67
C ASP A 122 -3.25 3.35 -0.05
N ASN A 123 -3.28 2.22 0.68
CA ASN A 123 -3.56 0.92 0.09
C ASN A 123 -4.95 0.91 -0.57
N ILE A 124 -6.00 1.42 0.08
CA ILE A 124 -7.34 1.47 -0.52
C ILE A 124 -7.36 2.45 -1.70
N GLY A 125 -6.81 3.65 -1.51
CA GLY A 125 -6.76 4.71 -2.52
C GLY A 125 -5.97 4.35 -3.77
N VAL A 126 -5.06 3.37 -3.68
CA VAL A 126 -4.23 2.89 -4.79
C VAL A 126 -4.72 1.55 -5.35
N PHE A 127 -5.15 0.62 -4.50
CA PHE A 127 -5.58 -0.71 -4.92
C PHE A 127 -6.96 -0.67 -5.59
N VAL A 128 -7.90 0.11 -5.05
CA VAL A 128 -9.26 0.18 -5.62
C VAL A 128 -9.22 0.66 -7.08
N PRO A 129 -8.58 1.80 -7.40
CA PRO A 129 -8.51 2.29 -8.79
C PRO A 129 -7.75 1.34 -9.72
N TYR A 130 -6.74 0.62 -9.22
CA TYR A 130 -6.01 -0.35 -10.04
C TYR A 130 -6.83 -1.63 -10.28
N PHE A 131 -7.52 -2.15 -9.28
CA PHE A 131 -8.32 -3.38 -9.43
C PHE A 131 -9.48 -3.21 -10.40
N THR A 132 -10.07 -2.00 -10.53
CA THR A 132 -11.13 -1.72 -11.50
C THR A 132 -10.63 -1.74 -12.94
N THR A 133 -9.33 -1.59 -13.20
CA THR A 133 -8.76 -1.67 -14.56
C THR A 133 -8.40 -3.10 -14.99
N LEU A 134 -8.47 -4.08 -14.08
CA LEU A 134 -8.01 -5.45 -14.34
C LEU A 134 -9.16 -6.38 -14.74
N ASN A 135 -8.92 -7.24 -15.72
CA ASN A 135 -9.73 -8.42 -15.93
C ASN A 135 -9.45 -9.49 -14.85
N LEU A 136 -10.30 -10.52 -14.77
CA LEU A 136 -10.22 -11.55 -13.74
C LEU A 136 -8.85 -12.26 -13.68
N ALA A 137 -8.27 -12.61 -14.84
CA ALA A 137 -6.98 -13.29 -14.88
C ALA A 137 -5.85 -12.40 -14.32
N ASN A 138 -5.83 -11.12 -14.71
CA ASN A 138 -4.84 -10.15 -14.24
C ASN A 138 -5.04 -9.80 -12.77
N LEU A 139 -6.29 -9.77 -12.29
CA LEU A 139 -6.62 -9.59 -10.89
C LEU A 139 -6.07 -10.75 -10.05
N ILE A 140 -6.30 -12.00 -10.44
CA ILE A 140 -5.77 -13.18 -9.74
C ILE A 140 -4.24 -13.12 -9.66
N VAL A 141 -3.56 -12.83 -10.76
CA VAL A 141 -2.09 -12.68 -10.79
C VAL A 141 -1.62 -11.58 -9.84
N THR A 142 -2.33 -10.46 -9.80
CA THR A 142 -2.04 -9.34 -8.90
C THR A 142 -2.18 -9.73 -7.44
N LEU A 143 -3.28 -10.41 -7.08
CA LEU A 143 -3.52 -10.87 -5.71
C LEU A 143 -2.45 -11.87 -5.25
N LEU A 144 -2.09 -12.83 -6.11
CA LEU A 144 -1.00 -13.76 -5.81
C LEU A 144 0.35 -13.04 -5.63
N THR A 145 0.61 -12.03 -6.47
CA THR A 145 1.82 -11.20 -6.35
C THR A 145 1.82 -10.45 -5.03
N PHE A 146 0.70 -9.86 -4.61
CA PHE A 146 0.59 -9.16 -3.33
C PHE A 146 0.81 -10.10 -2.14
N LEU A 147 0.28 -11.33 -2.17
CA LEU A 147 0.51 -12.32 -1.11
C LEU A 147 2.01 -12.65 -0.95
N VAL A 148 2.74 -12.79 -2.06
CA VAL A 148 4.19 -12.99 -2.04
C VAL A 148 4.89 -11.74 -1.50
N MET A 149 4.47 -10.56 -1.94
CA MET A 149 5.06 -9.29 -1.51
C MET A 149 4.85 -9.01 -0.02
N ILE A 150 3.71 -9.40 0.58
CA ILE A 150 3.49 -9.30 2.03
C ILE A 150 4.56 -10.09 2.78
N TYR A 151 4.85 -11.32 2.35
CA TYR A 151 5.90 -12.13 2.96
C TYR A 151 7.28 -11.47 2.79
N LEU A 152 7.61 -11.01 1.58
CA LEU A 152 8.88 -10.35 1.28
C LEU A 152 9.06 -9.07 2.09
N LEU A 153 8.00 -8.29 2.30
CA LEU A 153 7.99 -7.08 3.13
C LEU A 153 8.38 -7.41 4.57
N VAL A 154 7.65 -8.33 5.22
CA VAL A 154 7.92 -8.70 6.62
C VAL A 154 9.31 -9.31 6.77
N PHE A 155 9.70 -10.17 5.84
CA PHE A 155 11.02 -10.78 5.82
C PHE A 155 12.13 -9.74 5.70
N SER A 156 11.96 -8.78 4.78
CA SER A 156 12.91 -7.67 4.59
C SER A 156 12.99 -6.83 5.86
N ALA A 157 11.85 -6.45 6.45
CA ALA A 157 11.82 -5.70 7.70
C ALA A 157 12.58 -6.41 8.81
N GLN A 158 12.39 -7.72 8.96
CA GLN A 158 13.06 -8.51 9.99
C GLN A 158 14.58 -8.50 9.84
N LYS A 159 15.08 -8.58 8.60
CA LYS A 159 16.53 -8.56 8.30
C LYS A 159 17.12 -7.17 8.46
N LEU A 160 16.41 -6.15 7.99
CA LEU A 160 16.89 -4.76 7.99
C LEU A 160 16.78 -4.10 9.37
N ALA A 161 15.91 -4.58 10.27
CA ALA A 161 15.75 -4.06 11.64
C ALA A 161 17.02 -4.10 12.50
N GLN A 162 18.09 -4.78 12.05
CA GLN A 162 19.37 -4.84 12.74
C GLN A 162 20.37 -3.79 12.25
N VAL A 163 20.02 -2.99 11.24
CA VAL A 163 20.89 -2.01 10.59
C VAL A 163 20.29 -0.60 10.75
N PRO A 164 20.71 0.18 11.77
CA PRO A 164 20.11 1.49 12.07
C PRO A 164 20.10 2.47 10.90
N SER A 165 21.17 2.51 10.11
CA SER A 165 21.30 3.41 8.95
C SER A 165 20.30 3.17 7.83
N VAL A 166 19.70 1.97 7.76
CA VAL A 166 18.69 1.64 6.74
C VAL A 166 17.39 2.39 7.02
N GLY A 167 16.99 2.52 8.30
CA GLY A 167 15.78 3.25 8.68
C GLY A 167 15.84 4.71 8.23
N GLU A 168 16.92 5.42 8.58
CA GLU A 168 17.14 6.82 8.23
C GLU A 168 17.18 7.05 6.71
N THR A 169 17.84 6.13 5.99
CA THR A 169 17.92 6.19 4.53
C THR A 169 16.53 6.00 3.90
N LEU A 170 15.77 5.01 4.37
CA LEU A 170 14.41 4.77 3.89
C LEU A 170 13.52 5.96 4.18
N GLU A 171 13.55 6.54 5.37
CA GLU A 171 12.75 7.73 5.73
C GLU A 171 13.04 8.93 4.81
N LYS A 172 14.31 9.10 4.40
CA LYS A 172 14.72 10.20 3.51
C LYS A 172 14.26 10.00 2.06
N TYR A 173 14.33 8.77 1.54
CA TYR A 173 14.11 8.50 0.11
C TYR A 173 12.74 7.89 -0.20
N SER A 174 12.03 7.32 0.78
CA SER A 174 10.72 6.71 0.61
C SER A 174 9.74 7.70 0.00
N ARG A 175 9.72 8.94 0.49
CA ARG A 175 8.83 10.00 0.00
C ARG A 175 8.87 10.17 -1.51
N TRP A 176 10.08 10.24 -2.08
CA TRP A 176 10.26 10.42 -3.53
C TRP A 176 9.81 9.19 -4.29
N PHE A 177 10.13 7.99 -3.78
CA PHE A 177 9.71 6.74 -4.38
C PHE A 177 8.18 6.59 -4.39
N ILE A 178 7.53 6.79 -3.24
CA ILE A 178 6.06 6.74 -3.08
C ILE A 178 5.39 7.70 -4.05
N ALA A 179 5.85 8.96 -4.08
CA ALA A 179 5.29 9.98 -4.96
C ALA A 179 5.38 9.59 -6.45
N VAL A 180 6.54 9.12 -6.90
CA VAL A 180 6.74 8.69 -8.29
C VAL A 180 5.82 7.51 -8.63
N VAL A 181 5.71 6.53 -7.74
CA VAL A 181 4.82 5.37 -7.95
C VAL A 181 3.36 5.81 -8.03
N TYR A 182 2.90 6.66 -7.11
CA TYR A 182 1.49 7.08 -7.05
C TYR A 182 1.10 7.99 -8.22
N LEU A 183 1.95 8.97 -8.57
CA LEU A 183 1.75 9.83 -9.74
C LEU A 183 1.75 9.00 -11.02
N GLY A 184 2.73 8.10 -11.18
CA GLY A 184 2.84 7.23 -12.35
C GLY A 184 1.62 6.31 -12.50
N LEU A 185 1.15 5.72 -11.41
CA LEU A 185 -0.03 4.86 -11.42
C LEU A 185 -1.31 5.64 -11.75
N GLY A 186 -1.51 6.80 -11.12
CA GLY A 186 -2.72 7.59 -11.38
C GLY A 186 -2.79 8.08 -12.82
N MET A 187 -1.65 8.49 -13.39
CA MET A 187 -1.55 8.80 -14.82
C MET A 187 -1.83 7.57 -15.70
N TYR A 188 -1.27 6.40 -15.35
CA TYR A 188 -1.54 5.15 -16.07
C TYR A 188 -3.04 4.82 -16.10
N ILE A 189 -3.74 4.95 -14.97
CA ILE A 189 -5.18 4.66 -14.89
C ILE A 189 -6.00 5.62 -15.74
N LEU A 190 -5.67 6.91 -15.75
CA LEU A 190 -6.35 7.92 -16.58
C LEU A 190 -6.18 7.63 -18.08
N ILE A 191 -4.98 7.23 -18.49
CA ILE A 191 -4.66 6.90 -19.90
C ILE A 191 -5.38 5.62 -20.32
N GLU A 192 -5.28 4.55 -19.53
CA GLU A 192 -5.85 3.23 -19.87
C GLU A 192 -7.38 3.27 -20.03
N ASN A 193 -8.05 4.21 -19.36
CA ASN A 193 -9.51 4.36 -19.40
C ASN A 193 -9.99 5.51 -20.31
N ASN A 194 -9.10 6.15 -21.08
CA ASN A 194 -9.41 7.31 -21.95
C ASN A 194 -10.14 8.46 -21.22
N SER A 195 -9.89 8.63 -19.91
CA SER A 195 -10.60 9.63 -19.10
C SER A 195 -10.25 11.07 -19.49
N PHE A 196 -9.12 11.29 -20.16
CA PHE A 196 -8.75 12.62 -20.67
C PHE A 196 -9.70 13.14 -21.74
N ASP A 197 -10.22 12.26 -22.60
CA ASP A 197 -11.17 12.65 -23.65
C ASP A 197 -12.49 13.11 -23.05
N MET A 198 -12.95 12.45 -21.99
CA MET A 198 -14.12 12.87 -21.22
C MET A 198 -13.90 14.22 -20.53
N LEU A 199 -12.74 14.42 -19.87
CA LEU A 199 -12.42 15.69 -19.21
C LEU A 199 -12.35 16.85 -20.21
N TRP A 200 -11.75 16.61 -21.38
CA TRP A 200 -11.68 17.61 -22.45
C TRP A 200 -13.07 17.95 -23.01
N ALA A 201 -13.94 16.95 -23.22
CA ALA A 201 -15.30 17.15 -23.72
C ALA A 201 -16.25 17.88 -22.74
N VAL A 202 -15.93 17.88 -21.44
CA VAL A 202 -16.72 18.57 -20.40
C VAL A 202 -16.19 19.98 -20.13
N LEU A 203 -14.89 20.22 -20.34
CA LEU A 203 -14.22 21.50 -20.05
C LEU A 203 -14.03 22.40 -21.28
N GLY A 204 -14.11 21.85 -22.49
CA GLY A 204 -14.02 22.57 -23.77
C GLY A 204 -15.35 22.67 -24.49
#